data_AF-A0AB36CUW8-F1
#
_entry.id   AF-A0AB36CUW8-F1
#
_cell.length_a   1.000
_cell.length_b   1.000
_cell.length_c   1.000
_cell.angle_alpha   90.00
_cell.angle_beta   90.00
_cell.angle_gamma   90.00
#
_symmetry.space_group_name_H-M   'P 1'
#
loop_
_entity.id
_entity.type
_entity.pdbx_description
1 polymer ?
#
loop_
_entity_poly.entity_id
_entity_poly.type
_entity_poly.pdbx_seq_one_letter_code
_entity_poly.pdbx_strand_id
1 'polypeptide(L)'
;MDSNEQVIAEVFGLYERFGDSDYIGEPVSQIEHMSQAAELAMAEGFDDEVVLAAFFHDIGHICGGSAENMGGFGVVSHERLGADYLRRAGFSERLARLVEYHVQAKRYLTLKEPGYYERLSEASRRTLEYQGGVMTAEEAEAFEKDPLCKASLRMRQWDEQAKDMGVPVMDLGVLKDKALRLLAA
;
A
#
# COMPACT_ATOMS: atom_id res chain seq x y z
N MET A 1 -28.61 2.76 0.16
CA MET A 1 -27.20 3.15 0.10
C MET A 1 -26.95 3.68 -1.28
N ASP A 2 -26.35 4.86 -1.35
CA ASP A 2 -25.73 5.36 -2.59
C ASP A 2 -24.75 4.29 -3.12
N SER A 3 -24.56 4.21 -4.44
CA SER A 3 -23.60 3.30 -5.07
C SER A 3 -22.19 3.49 -4.48
N ASN A 4 -21.82 4.75 -4.19
CA ASN A 4 -20.53 5.06 -3.60
C ASN A 4 -20.44 4.62 -2.12
N GLU A 5 -21.50 4.78 -1.33
CA GLU A 5 -21.54 4.28 0.05
C GLU A 5 -21.40 2.75 0.11
N GLN A 6 -21.99 2.04 -0.85
CA GLN A 6 -21.85 0.59 -0.96
C GLN A 6 -20.40 0.20 -1.29
N VAL A 7 -19.76 0.87 -2.25
CA VAL A 7 -18.34 0.66 -2.56
C VAL A 7 -17.47 0.86 -1.33
N ILE A 8 -17.69 1.94 -0.57
CA ILE A 8 -16.93 2.21 0.65
C ILE A 8 -17.16 1.13 1.70
N ALA A 9 -18.41 0.69 1.90
CA ALA A 9 -18.71 -0.40 2.82
C ALA A 9 -18.03 -1.72 2.40
N GLU A 10 -17.97 -2.02 1.10
CA GLU A 10 -17.32 -3.23 0.59
C GLU A 10 -15.80 -3.19 0.77
N VAL A 11 -15.16 -2.09 0.40
CA VAL A 11 -13.70 -1.90 0.47
C VAL A 11 -13.24 -1.87 1.93
N PHE A 12 -13.85 -1.02 2.77
CA PHE A 12 -13.46 -0.92 4.18
C PHE A 12 -13.91 -2.15 4.99
N GLY A 13 -14.97 -2.84 4.56
CA GLY A 13 -15.39 -4.11 5.16
C GLY A 13 -14.38 -5.24 4.98
N LEU A 14 -13.38 -5.12 4.08
CA LEU A 14 -12.25 -6.04 4.06
C LEU A 14 -11.35 -5.85 5.29
N TYR A 15 -11.09 -4.61 5.69
CA TYR A 15 -10.28 -4.29 6.86
C TYR A 15 -10.98 -4.70 8.15
N GLU A 16 -12.30 -4.53 8.24
CA GLU A 16 -13.09 -4.97 9.40
C GLU A 16 -13.10 -6.51 9.54
N ARG A 17 -12.94 -7.26 8.45
CA ARG A 17 -12.95 -8.73 8.47
C ARG A 17 -11.58 -9.37 8.61
N PHE A 18 -10.56 -8.77 8.00
CA PHE A 18 -9.25 -9.37 7.83
C PHE A 18 -8.11 -8.50 8.37
N GLY A 19 -8.37 -7.24 8.68
CA GLY A 19 -7.35 -6.25 9.06
C GLY A 19 -6.63 -6.57 10.36
N ASP A 20 -7.31 -7.23 11.31
CA ASP A 20 -6.73 -7.68 12.58
C ASP A 20 -5.80 -8.91 12.44
N SER A 21 -5.67 -9.46 11.22
CA SER A 21 -4.72 -10.54 10.97
C SER A 21 -3.28 -10.03 11.06
N ASP A 22 -2.36 -10.91 11.47
CA ASP A 22 -0.93 -10.61 11.52
C ASP A 22 -0.43 -10.04 10.19
N TYR A 23 0.31 -8.93 10.25
CA TYR A 23 1.14 -8.50 9.13
C TYR A 23 2.44 -9.30 9.17
N ILE A 24 2.58 -10.23 8.23
CA ILE A 24 3.52 -11.34 8.37
C ILE A 24 4.96 -10.85 8.45
N GLY A 25 5.62 -11.18 9.56
CA GLY A 25 7.02 -10.81 9.83
C GLY A 25 7.19 -9.43 10.48
N GLU A 26 6.09 -8.79 10.88
CA GLU A 26 6.07 -7.48 11.55
C GLU A 26 5.28 -7.55 12.86
N PRO A 27 5.53 -6.64 13.82
CA PRO A 27 4.90 -6.69 15.14
C PRO A 27 3.54 -5.95 15.19
N VAL A 28 2.86 -5.80 14.04
CA VAL A 28 1.59 -5.08 13.90
C VAL A 28 0.60 -5.90 13.07
N SER A 29 -0.70 -5.63 13.20
CA SER A 29 -1.71 -6.14 12.29
C SER A 29 -1.70 -5.39 10.95
N GLN A 30 -2.35 -5.95 9.94
CA GLN A 30 -2.44 -5.32 8.62
C GLN A 30 -3.10 -3.95 8.68
N ILE A 31 -4.17 -3.81 9.47
CA ILE A 31 -4.88 -2.54 9.61
C ILE A 31 -4.08 -1.49 10.39
N GLU A 32 -3.33 -1.88 11.43
CA GLU A 32 -2.45 -0.97 12.17
C GLU A 32 -1.35 -0.41 11.24
N HIS A 33 -0.72 -1.27 10.45
CA HIS A 33 0.29 -0.89 9.48
C HIS A 33 -0.25 0.12 8.45
N MET A 34 -1.34 -0.23 7.77
CA MET A 34 -1.94 0.62 6.74
C MET A 34 -2.49 1.94 7.32
N SER A 35 -3.02 1.91 8.54
CA SER A 35 -3.46 3.10 9.29
C SER A 35 -2.30 4.06 9.55
N GLN A 36 -1.19 3.57 10.11
CA GLN A 36 -0.01 4.40 10.41
C GLN A 36 0.56 5.04 9.13
N ALA A 37 0.60 4.30 8.02
CA ALA A 37 1.07 4.84 6.73
C ALA A 37 0.18 6.01 6.25
N ALA A 38 -1.14 5.90 6.42
CA ALA A 38 -2.09 6.95 6.08
C ALA A 38 -1.94 8.19 6.99
N GLU A 39 -1.72 7.99 8.29
CA GLU A 39 -1.47 9.08 9.24
C GLU A 39 -0.19 9.86 8.90
N LEU A 40 0.89 9.17 8.52
CA LEU A 40 2.13 9.80 8.08
C LEU A 40 1.92 10.63 6.80
N ALA A 41 1.17 10.11 5.83
CA ALA A 41 0.81 10.84 4.61
C ALA A 41 0.01 12.11 4.92
N MET A 42 -0.96 12.02 5.84
CA MET A 42 -1.76 13.15 6.30
C MET A 42 -0.93 14.20 7.05
N ALA A 43 -0.03 13.76 7.93
CA ALA A 43 0.83 14.64 8.71
C ALA A 43 1.77 15.49 7.82
N GLU A 44 2.16 14.95 6.66
CA GLU A 44 2.97 15.66 5.66
C GLU A 44 2.15 16.53 4.68
N GLY A 45 0.82 16.53 4.81
CA GLY A 45 -0.06 17.39 4.01
C GLY A 45 -0.25 16.92 2.56
N PHE A 46 -0.12 15.62 2.30
CA PHE A 46 -0.43 15.06 0.98
C PHE A 46 -1.94 15.06 0.69
N ASP A 47 -2.28 15.02 -0.59
CA ASP A 47 -3.68 15.01 -1.04
C ASP A 47 -4.40 13.69 -0.74
N ASP A 48 -5.74 13.74 -0.80
CA ASP A 48 -6.62 12.62 -0.44
C ASP A 48 -6.31 11.33 -1.24
N GLU A 49 -5.87 11.43 -2.50
CA GLU A 49 -5.52 10.23 -3.28
C GLU A 49 -4.23 9.56 -2.78
N VAL A 50 -3.23 10.35 -2.38
CA VAL A 50 -1.98 9.81 -1.83
C VAL A 50 -2.20 9.24 -0.43
N VAL A 51 -3.00 9.92 0.41
CA VAL A 51 -3.37 9.42 1.74
C VAL A 51 -4.09 8.07 1.63
N LEU A 52 -5.07 7.96 0.72
CA LEU A 52 -5.78 6.71 0.52
C LEU A 52 -4.93 5.64 -0.15
N ALA A 53 -4.03 6.00 -1.06
CA ALA A 53 -3.07 5.05 -1.62
C ALA A 53 -2.13 4.50 -0.54
N ALA A 54 -1.68 5.32 0.41
CA ALA A 54 -0.89 4.86 1.55
C ALA A 54 -1.68 3.90 2.45
N PHE A 55 -2.96 4.18 2.70
CA PHE A 55 -3.84 3.25 3.42
C PHE A 55 -4.09 1.96 2.64
N PHE A 56 -4.27 2.01 1.33
CA PHE A 56 -4.66 0.85 0.53
C PHE A 56 -3.48 0.06 -0.06
N HIS A 57 -2.23 0.47 0.18
CA HIS A 57 -1.08 -0.07 -0.58
C HIS A 57 -0.95 -1.60 -0.48
N ASP A 58 -1.34 -2.17 0.67
CA ASP A 58 -1.30 -3.61 0.95
C ASP A 58 -2.67 -4.30 0.90
N ILE A 59 -3.73 -3.63 0.41
CA ILE A 59 -5.09 -4.20 0.32
C ILE A 59 -5.14 -5.51 -0.49
N GLY A 60 -4.18 -5.71 -1.40
CA GLY A 60 -4.01 -6.94 -2.16
C GLY A 60 -3.87 -8.20 -1.30
N HIS A 61 -3.35 -8.07 -0.08
CA HIS A 61 -3.24 -9.17 0.88
C HIS A 61 -4.59 -9.63 1.42
N ILE A 62 -5.58 -8.74 1.51
CA ILE A 62 -6.91 -9.03 2.08
C ILE A 62 -8.02 -9.12 1.03
N CYS A 63 -7.83 -8.56 -0.17
CA CYS A 63 -8.80 -8.67 -1.27
C CYS A 63 -8.56 -9.90 -2.17
N GLY A 64 -7.39 -10.54 -2.07
CA GLY A 64 -6.89 -11.55 -3.01
C GLY A 64 -7.56 -12.92 -2.98
N GLY A 65 -8.45 -13.22 -2.02
CA GLY A 65 -9.11 -14.53 -1.92
C GLY A 65 -8.13 -15.71 -2.00
N SER A 66 -8.36 -16.64 -2.94
CA SER A 66 -7.56 -17.86 -3.16
C SER A 66 -6.27 -17.67 -3.97
N ALA A 67 -5.72 -16.45 -4.02
CA ALA A 67 -4.51 -16.16 -4.79
C ALA A 67 -3.27 -16.92 -4.28
N GLU A 68 -2.30 -17.14 -5.17
CA GLU A 68 -1.04 -17.80 -4.83
C GLU A 68 -0.28 -17.01 -3.75
N ASN A 69 0.40 -17.74 -2.86
CA ASN A 69 1.08 -17.17 -1.71
C ASN A 69 2.61 -17.11 -1.91
N MET A 70 3.25 -16.03 -1.47
CA MET A 70 4.70 -15.81 -1.46
C MET A 70 5.40 -16.61 -0.32
N GLY A 71 5.23 -17.93 -0.28
CA GLY A 71 5.94 -18.81 0.67
C GLY A 71 5.65 -18.56 2.15
N GLY A 72 4.45 -18.07 2.45
CA GLY A 72 3.97 -17.68 3.77
C GLY A 72 4.03 -16.18 4.04
N PHE A 73 4.67 -15.35 3.20
CA PHE A 73 4.94 -13.93 3.49
C PHE A 73 3.97 -12.93 2.85
N GLY A 74 2.92 -13.41 2.17
CA GLY A 74 1.93 -12.55 1.53
C GLY A 74 1.33 -13.17 0.27
N VAL A 75 0.61 -12.36 -0.50
CA VAL A 75 -0.04 -12.76 -1.75
C VAL A 75 0.84 -12.36 -2.93
N VAL A 76 1.02 -13.24 -3.90
CA VAL A 76 1.79 -12.95 -5.11
C VAL A 76 1.16 -11.79 -5.87
N SER A 77 1.97 -10.79 -6.23
CA SER A 77 1.55 -9.57 -6.95
C SER A 77 0.43 -8.80 -6.23
N HIS A 78 0.49 -8.71 -4.89
CA HIS A 78 -0.54 -8.03 -4.09
C HIS A 78 -0.71 -6.56 -4.50
N GLU A 79 0.36 -5.89 -4.93
CA GLU A 79 0.33 -4.53 -5.42
C GLU A 79 -0.58 -4.38 -6.66
N ARG A 80 -0.54 -5.37 -7.56
CA ARG A 80 -1.39 -5.39 -8.77
C ARG A 80 -2.80 -5.81 -8.44
N LEU A 81 -2.98 -6.84 -7.61
CA LEU A 81 -4.29 -7.31 -7.18
C LEU A 81 -5.07 -6.21 -6.46
N GLY A 82 -4.39 -5.48 -5.56
CA GLY A 82 -4.95 -4.35 -4.84
C GLY A 82 -5.30 -3.19 -5.78
N ALA A 83 -4.37 -2.79 -6.64
CA ALA A 83 -4.63 -1.73 -7.63
C ALA A 83 -5.81 -2.07 -8.54
N ASP A 84 -5.87 -3.28 -9.08
CA ASP A 84 -6.96 -3.74 -9.95
C ASP A 84 -8.30 -3.83 -9.21
N TYR A 85 -8.28 -4.23 -7.94
CA TYR A 85 -9.47 -4.20 -7.09
C TYR A 85 -10.00 -2.78 -6.92
N LEU A 86 -9.12 -1.82 -6.61
CA LEU A 86 -9.49 -0.41 -6.44
C LEU A 86 -9.98 0.23 -7.75
N ARG A 87 -9.36 -0.09 -8.89
CA ARG A 87 -9.86 0.32 -10.23
C ARG A 87 -11.28 -0.16 -10.46
N ARG A 88 -11.57 -1.43 -10.18
CA ARG A 88 -12.93 -2.00 -10.30
C ARG A 88 -13.93 -1.38 -9.34
N ALA A 89 -13.47 -0.97 -8.15
CA ALA A 89 -14.26 -0.26 -7.17
C ALA A 89 -14.56 1.20 -7.59
N GLY A 90 -13.94 1.71 -8.66
CA GLY A 90 -14.19 3.05 -9.20
C GLY A 90 -13.22 4.13 -8.72
N PHE A 91 -12.16 3.77 -7.99
CA PHE A 91 -11.09 4.72 -7.68
C PHE A 91 -10.29 5.10 -8.93
N SER A 92 -9.70 6.29 -8.90
CA SER A 92 -8.94 6.83 -10.03
C SER A 92 -7.73 5.97 -10.40
N GLU A 93 -7.29 6.10 -11.66
CA GLU A 93 -6.04 5.46 -12.10
C GLU A 93 -4.82 6.00 -11.33
N ARG A 94 -4.83 7.25 -10.87
CA ARG A 94 -3.73 7.82 -10.09
C ARG A 94 -3.57 7.10 -8.75
N LEU A 95 -4.68 6.93 -8.02
CA LEU A 95 -4.68 6.22 -6.73
C LEU A 95 -4.27 4.76 -6.90
N ALA A 96 -4.87 4.05 -7.86
CA ALA A 96 -4.55 2.65 -8.11
C ALA A 96 -3.08 2.45 -8.52
N ARG A 97 -2.52 3.33 -9.36
CA ARG A 97 -1.09 3.26 -9.73
C ARG A 97 -0.16 3.54 -8.56
N LEU A 98 -0.51 4.44 -7.66
CA LEU A 98 0.28 4.67 -6.44
C LEU A 98 0.35 3.38 -5.61
N VAL A 99 -0.79 2.71 -5.40
CA VAL A 99 -0.85 1.39 -4.74
C VAL A 99 0.02 0.37 -5.46
N GLU A 100 -0.08 0.25 -6.78
CA GLU A 100 0.75 -0.68 -7.56
C GLU A 100 2.26 -0.37 -7.45
N TYR A 101 2.62 0.91 -7.34
CA TYR A 101 4.01 1.37 -7.42
C TYR A 101 4.80 1.24 -6.13
N HIS A 102 4.18 0.89 -4.99
CA HIS A 102 4.91 0.74 -3.74
C HIS A 102 5.98 -0.37 -3.81
N VAL A 103 5.73 -1.44 -4.57
CA VAL A 103 6.75 -2.49 -4.83
C VAL A 103 7.85 -1.97 -5.75
N GLN A 104 7.52 -1.22 -6.80
CA GLN A 104 8.54 -0.63 -7.68
C GLN A 104 9.42 0.37 -6.91
N ALA A 105 8.84 1.16 -6.02
CA ALA A 105 9.56 2.04 -5.12
C ALA A 105 10.52 1.27 -4.20
N LYS A 106 10.12 0.11 -3.65
CA LYS A 106 11.03 -0.78 -2.90
C LYS A 106 12.22 -1.23 -3.74
N ARG A 107 11.96 -1.77 -4.94
CA ARG A 107 13.01 -2.27 -5.85
C ARG A 107 13.98 -1.15 -6.25
N TYR A 108 13.46 0.04 -6.50
CA TYR A 108 14.23 1.23 -6.83
C TYR A 108 15.11 1.71 -5.67
N LEU A 109 14.55 1.87 -4.47
CA LEU A 109 15.30 2.35 -3.30
C LEU A 109 16.42 1.38 -2.93
N THR A 110 16.16 0.07 -3.08
CA THR A 110 17.19 -0.97 -2.90
C THR A 110 18.38 -0.81 -3.86
N LEU A 111 18.15 -0.31 -5.07
CA LEU A 111 19.22 -0.01 -6.03
C LEU A 111 19.96 1.29 -5.68
N LYS A 112 19.21 2.36 -5.39
CA LYS A 112 19.71 3.74 -5.42
C LYS A 112 20.15 4.28 -4.07
N GLU A 113 19.65 3.73 -2.98
CA GLU A 113 19.94 4.20 -1.63
C GLU A 113 20.82 3.18 -0.89
N PRO A 114 22.11 3.51 -0.65
CA PRO A 114 23.00 2.66 0.12
C PRO A 114 22.42 2.36 1.51
N GLY A 115 22.46 1.10 1.93
CA GLY A 115 21.94 0.68 3.23
C GLY A 115 20.42 0.47 3.26
N TYR A 116 19.70 0.65 2.15
CA TYR A 116 18.24 0.48 2.13
C TYR A 116 17.83 -0.99 2.28
N TYR A 117 18.54 -1.90 1.61
CA TYR A 117 18.27 -3.35 1.69
C TYR A 117 18.33 -3.86 3.14
N GLU A 118 19.28 -3.36 3.92
CA GLU A 118 19.51 -3.76 5.31
C GLU A 118 18.42 -3.25 6.26
N ARG A 119 17.73 -2.17 5.91
CA ARG A 119 16.61 -1.61 6.68
C ARG A 119 15.28 -2.31 6.40
N LEU A 120 15.16 -3.02 5.28
CA LEU A 120 13.98 -3.81 4.99
C LEU A 120 13.78 -4.89 6.07
N SER A 121 12.54 -5.09 6.47
CA SER A 121 12.18 -6.23 7.31
C SER A 121 12.51 -7.56 6.64
N GLU A 122 12.51 -8.64 7.43
CA GLU A 122 12.75 -9.97 6.89
C GLU A 122 11.72 -10.32 5.79
N ALA A 123 10.44 -10.07 6.04
CA ALA A 123 9.38 -10.30 5.06
C ALA A 123 9.58 -9.46 3.78
N SER A 124 9.92 -8.18 3.92
CA SER A 124 10.17 -7.31 2.76
C SER A 124 11.37 -7.73 1.92
N ARG A 125 12.42 -8.28 2.54
CA ARG A 125 13.58 -8.86 1.83
C ARG A 125 13.23 -10.15 1.12
N ARG A 126 12.48 -11.05 1.75
CA ARG A 126 12.03 -12.31 1.14
C ARG A 126 11.14 -12.06 -0.06
N THR A 127 10.16 -11.17 0.06
CA THR A 127 9.23 -10.85 -1.02
C THR A 127 9.89 -10.11 -2.19
N LEU A 128 11.01 -9.39 -1.96
CA LEU A 128 11.73 -8.69 -3.02
C LEU A 128 12.18 -9.64 -4.15
N GLU A 129 12.60 -10.87 -3.83
CA GLU A 129 13.02 -11.86 -4.82
C GLU A 129 11.85 -12.31 -5.71
N TYR A 130 10.67 -12.52 -5.11
CA TYR A 130 9.43 -12.83 -5.84
C TYR A 130 8.93 -11.67 -6.70
N GLN A 131 9.34 -10.44 -6.38
CA GLN A 131 8.92 -9.20 -7.05
C GLN A 131 9.89 -8.77 -8.16
N GLY A 132 10.84 -9.62 -8.55
CA GLY A 132 11.81 -9.34 -9.61
C GLY A 132 13.11 -8.71 -9.12
N GLY A 133 13.38 -8.74 -7.81
CA GLY A 133 14.65 -8.32 -7.23
C GLY A 133 14.90 -6.81 -7.31
N VAL A 134 16.16 -6.43 -7.07
CA VAL A 134 16.64 -5.05 -7.25
C VAL A 134 16.46 -4.63 -8.71
N MET A 135 16.05 -3.38 -8.95
CA MET A 135 15.91 -2.86 -10.31
C MET A 135 17.23 -2.88 -11.09
N THR A 136 17.17 -3.01 -12.41
CA THR A 136 18.27 -2.64 -13.31
C THR A 136 18.40 -1.12 -13.43
N ALA A 137 19.50 -0.64 -14.01
CA ALA A 137 19.68 0.79 -14.27
C ALA A 137 18.59 1.35 -15.21
N GLU A 138 18.18 0.57 -16.22
CA GLU A 138 17.16 0.94 -17.20
C GLU A 138 15.76 0.99 -16.56
N GLU A 139 15.42 0.01 -15.70
CA GLU A 139 14.17 0.03 -14.93
C GLU A 139 14.10 1.27 -14.03
N ALA A 140 15.21 1.60 -13.36
CA ALA A 140 15.28 2.75 -12.48
C ALA A 140 15.14 4.08 -13.25
N GLU A 141 15.81 4.22 -14.41
CA GLU A 141 15.67 5.41 -15.25
C GLU A 141 14.23 5.57 -15.78
N ALA A 142 13.56 4.47 -16.11
CA ALA A 142 12.16 4.50 -16.51
C ALA A 142 11.25 4.92 -15.34
N PHE A 143 11.49 4.38 -14.13
CA PHE A 143 10.73 4.73 -12.94
C PHE A 143 10.91 6.20 -12.53
N GLU A 144 12.12 6.75 -12.63
CA GLU A 144 12.43 8.16 -12.33
C GLU A 144 11.68 9.15 -13.25
N LYS A 145 11.32 8.74 -14.46
CA LYS A 145 10.58 9.57 -15.44
C LYS A 145 9.07 9.61 -15.16
N ASP A 146 8.56 8.72 -14.31
CA ASP A 146 7.14 8.69 -14.00
C ASP A 146 6.76 9.84 -13.02
N PRO A 147 5.69 10.59 -13.29
CA PRO A 147 5.26 11.68 -12.42
C PRO A 147 4.88 11.23 -11.00
N LEU A 148 4.54 9.95 -10.79
CA LEU A 148 4.22 9.39 -9.49
C LEU A 148 5.46 8.96 -8.70
N CYS A 149 6.64 8.89 -9.33
CA CYS A 149 7.88 8.40 -8.72
C CYS A 149 8.12 9.00 -7.33
N LYS A 150 8.12 10.33 -7.23
CA LYS A 150 8.38 11.03 -5.97
C LYS A 150 7.39 10.67 -4.86
N ALA A 151 6.10 10.59 -5.19
CA ALA A 151 5.06 10.22 -4.23
C ALA A 151 5.19 8.74 -3.83
N SER A 152 5.43 7.84 -4.77
CA SER A 152 5.63 6.40 -4.49
C SER A 152 6.87 6.14 -3.63
N LEU A 153 7.97 6.88 -3.85
CA LEU A 153 9.17 6.79 -3.00
C LEU A 153 8.88 7.22 -1.57
N ARG A 154 8.14 8.33 -1.39
CA ARG A 154 7.77 8.79 -0.05
C ARG A 154 6.81 7.81 0.62
N MET A 155 5.84 7.29 -0.12
CA MET A 155 4.91 6.27 0.37
C MET A 155 5.65 5.01 0.84
N ARG A 156 6.67 4.57 0.10
CA ARG A 156 7.48 3.43 0.53
C ARG A 156 8.27 3.71 1.82
N GLN A 157 8.67 4.95 2.06
CA GLN A 157 9.29 5.32 3.33
C GLN A 157 8.28 5.28 4.49
N TRP A 158 7.01 5.63 4.26
CA TRP A 158 5.96 5.48 5.27
C TRP A 158 5.66 4.01 5.56
N ASP A 159 5.59 3.17 4.54
CA ASP A 159 5.48 1.71 4.67
C ASP A 159 6.57 1.17 5.63
N GLU A 160 7.84 1.53 5.45
CA GLU A 160 8.89 1.10 6.40
C GLU A 160 8.76 1.70 7.82
N GLN A 161 8.18 2.91 7.96
CA GLN A 161 8.00 3.56 9.26
C GLN A 161 6.77 3.06 10.02
N ALA A 162 5.76 2.55 9.32
CA ALA A 162 4.44 2.22 9.84
C ALA A 162 4.39 0.85 10.55
N LYS A 163 5.29 0.61 11.50
CA LYS A 163 5.49 -0.69 12.17
C LYS A 163 5.60 -0.55 13.69
N ASP A 164 5.14 0.59 14.22
CA ASP A 164 5.23 0.90 15.64
C ASP A 164 4.12 0.18 16.42
N MET A 165 4.53 -0.53 17.48
CA MET A 165 3.59 -1.25 18.36
C MET A 165 2.81 -0.28 19.25
N GLY A 166 1.54 -0.60 19.49
CA GLY A 166 0.71 0.13 20.46
C GLY A 166 0.21 1.50 19.97
N VAL A 167 0.39 1.80 18.68
CA VAL A 167 -0.27 2.94 18.02
C VAL A 167 -1.72 2.54 17.71
N PRO A 168 -2.73 3.24 18.24
CA PRO A 168 -4.12 2.92 17.94
C PRO A 168 -4.43 3.11 16.45
N VAL A 169 -5.27 2.24 15.89
CA VAL A 169 -5.83 2.44 14.55
C VAL A 169 -6.58 3.77 14.51
N MET A 170 -6.31 4.58 13.47
CA MET A 170 -6.95 5.86 13.26
C MET A 170 -8.47 5.68 13.04
N ASP A 171 -9.23 6.76 13.24
CA ASP A 171 -10.65 6.72 12.90
C ASP A 171 -10.83 6.55 11.38
N LEU A 172 -11.25 5.34 10.97
CA LEU A 172 -11.50 5.02 9.58
C LEU A 172 -12.60 5.89 8.96
N GLY A 173 -13.47 6.52 9.76
CA GLY A 173 -14.45 7.50 9.28
C GLY A 173 -13.80 8.63 8.49
N VAL A 174 -12.62 9.08 8.92
CA VAL A 174 -11.84 10.11 8.21
C VAL A 174 -11.44 9.64 6.80
N LEU A 175 -11.01 8.39 6.67
CA LEU A 175 -10.62 7.82 5.38
C LEU A 175 -11.83 7.48 4.50
N LYS A 176 -12.91 6.97 5.11
CA LYS A 176 -14.20 6.72 4.42
C LYS A 176 -14.74 8.01 3.80
N ASP A 177 -14.68 9.14 4.52
CA ASP A 177 -15.10 10.46 4.02
C ASP A 177 -14.23 10.96 2.87
N LYS A 178 -12.89 10.78 2.94
CA LYS A 178 -11.99 11.10 1.82
C LYS A 178 -12.34 10.28 0.58
N ALA A 179 -12.56 8.98 0.77
CA ALA A 179 -12.85 8.06 -0.31
C ALA A 179 -14.21 8.36 -0.98
N LEU A 180 -15.24 8.70 -0.19
CA LEU A 180 -16.53 9.16 -0.73
C LEU A 180 -16.38 10.40 -1.60
N ARG A 181 -15.59 11.40 -1.17
CA ARG A 181 -15.35 12.62 -1.96
C ARG A 181 -14.67 12.33 -3.29
N LEU A 182 -13.69 11.42 -3.31
CA LEU A 182 -12.98 11.04 -4.54
C LEU A 182 -13.86 10.24 -5.51
N LEU A 183 -14.72 9.36 -5.00
CA LEU A 183 -15.65 8.58 -5.83
C LEU A 183 -16.80 9.42 -6.41
N ALA A 184 -17.08 10.59 -5.81
CA ALA A 184 -18.12 11.51 -6.27
C ALA A 184 -17.59 12.59 -7.23
N ALA A 185 -16.28 12.68 -7.45
CA ALA A 185 -15.62 13.67 -8.30
C ALA A 185 -15.54 13.22 -9.76
#